data_AF-A0A3R6ZAM1-F1
#
_entry.id   AF-A0A3R6ZAM1-F1
#
_cell.length_a   1.000
_cell.length_b   1.000
_cell.length_c   1.000
_cell.angle_alpha   90.00
_cell.angle_beta   90.00
_cell.angle_gamma   90.00
#
_symmetry.space_group_name_H-M   'P 1'
#
loop_
_entity.id
_entity.type
_entity.pdbx_description
1 polymer ?
#
loop_
_entity_poly.entity_id
_entity_poly.type
_entity_poly.pdbx_seq_one_letter_code
_entity_poly.pdbx_strand_id
1 'polypeptide(L)'
;MDGVIILYGKTIKKIRINKGLLLKSVYLGVCSKTNAIKFEKDERILTVDKFVKVINNLMISMEEFQWIMNDYEPESKYYYNYKLSKLWNSNKTEAFKDSIKKLETNPMSIERVKLASYKLLNSYQENEKTNEKELNIVINYFSNLSSWTLEDIKFFANNCYILPYNLMINLLKESLKVLNKYKYYPNSDKVFATLLINCIERMISEKDFKIANTFIGFLNKIAFDITMNGFYLLSKYLEAKIIYLSVDKIEGKNKLLKILEISQFLRDGKISSEIEQLLQQ
;
A
#
# COMPACT_ATOMS: atom_id res chain seq x y z
N MET A 1 -22.69 8.34 -19.29
CA MET A 1 -22.08 9.12 -18.20
C MET A 1 -21.73 10.46 -18.78
N ASP A 2 -22.57 11.46 -18.56
CA ASP A 2 -22.19 12.84 -18.85
C ASP A 2 -20.96 13.15 -18.00
N GLY A 3 -19.86 13.48 -18.68
CA GLY A 3 -18.60 13.77 -18.02
C GLY A 3 -18.77 14.99 -17.14
N VAL A 4 -18.95 14.78 -15.84
CA VAL A 4 -18.89 15.85 -14.85
C VAL A 4 -17.51 16.47 -14.99
N ILE A 5 -17.45 17.66 -15.57
CA ILE A 5 -16.23 18.44 -15.63
C ILE A 5 -15.91 18.82 -14.19
N ILE A 6 -14.88 18.19 -13.64
CA ILE A 6 -14.35 18.56 -12.34
C ILE A 6 -13.63 19.90 -12.51
N LEU A 7 -14.09 20.92 -11.80
CA LEU A 7 -13.54 22.28 -11.87
C LEU A 7 -12.65 22.53 -10.64
N TYR A 8 -11.41 22.97 -10.90
CA TYR A 8 -10.34 23.07 -9.89
C TYR A 8 -10.10 24.50 -9.39
N GLY A 9 -10.69 25.49 -10.05
CA GLY A 9 -10.36 26.90 -9.93
C GLY A 9 -10.70 27.50 -8.58
N LYS A 10 -11.88 27.20 -8.04
CA LYS A 10 -12.28 27.69 -6.71
C LYS A 10 -11.36 27.18 -5.60
N THR A 11 -10.91 25.92 -5.67
CA THR A 11 -9.95 25.36 -4.71
C THR A 11 -8.60 26.07 -4.80
N ILE A 12 -8.09 26.28 -6.02
CA ILE A 12 -6.87 27.05 -6.25
C ILE A 12 -6.99 28.46 -5.66
N LYS A 13 -8.11 29.15 -5.90
CA LYS A 13 -8.38 30.47 -5.34
C LYS A 13 -8.36 30.46 -3.81
N LYS A 14 -9.04 29.49 -3.19
CA LYS A 14 -9.06 29.31 -1.72
C LYS A 14 -7.66 29.17 -1.17
N ILE A 15 -6.84 28.29 -1.75
CA ILE A 15 -5.45 28.08 -1.33
C ILE A 15 -4.62 29.37 -1.52
N ARG A 16 -4.71 30.01 -2.68
CA ARG A 16 -3.97 31.23 -3.00
C ARG A 16 -4.27 32.35 -1.98
N ILE A 17 -5.55 32.60 -1.72
CA ILE A 17 -5.99 33.65 -0.78
C ILE A 17 -5.53 33.33 0.64
N ASN A 18 -5.68 32.07 1.08
CA ASN A 18 -5.23 31.66 2.42
C ASN A 18 -3.71 31.82 2.62
N LYS A 19 -2.92 31.68 1.56
CA LYS A 19 -1.47 31.94 1.58
C LYS A 19 -1.09 33.42 1.42
N GLY A 20 -2.07 34.33 1.28
CA GLY A 20 -1.82 35.75 1.04
C GLY A 20 -1.18 36.05 -0.32
N LEU A 21 -1.25 35.12 -1.28
CA LEU A 21 -0.58 35.25 -2.57
C LEU A 21 -1.39 36.11 -3.55
N LEU A 22 -0.72 37.03 -4.23
CA LEU A 22 -1.33 37.83 -5.30
C LEU A 22 -1.61 36.96 -6.53
N LEU A 23 -2.66 37.29 -7.30
CA LEU A 23 -2.98 36.59 -8.55
C LEU A 23 -1.78 36.61 -9.52
N LYS A 24 -1.07 37.74 -9.63
CA LYS A 24 0.11 37.85 -10.49
C LYS A 24 1.20 36.84 -10.07
N SER A 25 1.42 36.64 -8.77
CA SER A 25 2.47 35.73 -8.27
C SER A 25 2.23 34.28 -8.68
N VAL A 26 0.97 33.87 -8.81
CA VAL A 26 0.61 32.47 -9.16
C VAL A 26 0.51 32.25 -10.67
N TYR A 27 0.08 33.26 -11.44
CA TYR A 27 -0.27 33.08 -12.85
C TYR A 27 0.69 33.75 -13.85
N LEU A 28 1.74 34.45 -13.38
CA LEU A 28 2.75 35.05 -14.27
C LEU A 28 3.42 33.97 -15.13
N GLY A 29 3.47 34.19 -16.44
CA GLY A 29 4.03 33.22 -17.39
C GLY A 29 3.18 31.96 -17.62
N VAL A 30 2.02 31.85 -16.97
CA VAL A 30 1.06 30.75 -17.14
C VAL A 30 -0.07 31.14 -18.09
N CYS A 31 -0.76 32.23 -17.79
CA CYS A 31 -1.87 32.73 -18.60
C CYS A 31 -2.14 34.23 -18.36
N SER A 32 -3.04 34.82 -19.16
CA SER A 32 -3.44 36.22 -18.98
C SER A 32 -4.22 36.40 -17.67
N LYS A 33 -4.18 37.62 -17.10
CA LYS A 33 -4.96 37.99 -15.90
C LYS A 33 -6.44 37.62 -16.04
N THR A 34 -7.04 37.87 -17.21
CA THR A 34 -8.44 37.51 -17.49
C THR A 34 -8.66 36.01 -17.43
N ASN A 35 -7.76 35.20 -18.00
CA ASN A 35 -7.86 33.74 -17.94
C ASN A 35 -7.67 33.20 -16.53
N ALA A 36 -6.76 33.77 -15.74
CA ALA A 36 -6.56 33.40 -14.34
C ALA A 36 -7.82 33.66 -13.50
N ILE A 37 -8.44 34.84 -13.65
CA ILE A 37 -9.69 35.17 -12.96
C ILE A 37 -10.82 34.22 -13.37
N LYS A 38 -10.97 33.94 -14.66
CA LYS A 38 -11.99 33.00 -15.15
C LYS A 38 -11.75 31.58 -14.66
N PHE A 39 -10.49 31.14 -14.65
CA PHE A 39 -10.12 29.85 -14.09
C PHE A 39 -10.49 29.78 -12.60
N GLU A 40 -10.08 30.74 -11.76
CA GLU A 40 -10.42 30.77 -10.33
C GLU A 40 -11.91 30.88 -9.98
N LYS A 41 -12.75 31.18 -10.98
CA LYS A 41 -14.22 31.19 -10.88
C LYS A 41 -14.86 29.92 -11.44
N ASP A 42 -14.07 28.96 -11.88
CA ASP A 42 -14.50 27.74 -12.59
C ASP A 42 -15.18 28.03 -13.96
N GLU A 43 -14.94 29.20 -14.54
CA GLU A 43 -15.48 29.60 -15.86
C GLU A 43 -14.58 29.16 -17.03
N ARG A 44 -13.35 28.71 -16.72
CA ARG A 44 -12.38 28.18 -17.69
C ARG A 44 -11.54 27.07 -17.08
N ILE A 45 -11.07 26.16 -17.93
CA ILE A 45 -10.14 25.10 -17.56
C ILE A 45 -8.73 25.49 -18.04
N LEU A 46 -7.70 25.09 -17.30
CA LEU A 46 -6.32 25.17 -17.72
C LEU A 46 -5.87 23.85 -18.34
N THR A 47 -4.97 23.92 -19.31
CA THR A 47 -4.24 22.74 -19.78
C THR A 47 -3.39 22.18 -18.63
N VAL A 48 -3.10 20.87 -18.66
CA VAL A 48 -2.39 20.16 -17.58
C VAL A 48 -1.04 20.81 -17.26
N ASP A 49 -0.27 21.19 -18.28
CA ASP A 49 1.03 21.85 -18.11
C ASP A 49 0.93 23.19 -17.35
N LYS A 50 -0.13 23.96 -17.62
CA LYS A 50 -0.40 25.24 -16.94
C LYS A 50 -0.89 25.01 -15.52
N PHE A 51 -1.74 24.02 -15.33
CA PHE A 51 -2.25 23.66 -14.00
C PHE A 51 -1.12 23.19 -13.07
N VAL A 52 -0.21 22.34 -13.55
CA VAL A 52 0.98 21.91 -12.78
C VAL A 52 1.85 23.11 -12.37
N LYS A 53 2.07 24.07 -13.28
CA LYS A 53 2.80 25.31 -12.93
C LYS A 53 2.09 26.11 -11.84
N VAL A 54 0.76 26.22 -11.89
CA VAL A 54 -0.04 26.90 -10.86
C VAL A 54 0.10 26.20 -9.50
N ILE A 55 0.02 24.86 -9.47
CA ILE A 55 0.23 24.06 -8.25
C ILE A 55 1.63 24.31 -7.66
N ASN A 56 2.67 24.28 -8.50
CA ASN A 56 4.04 24.58 -8.06
C ASN A 56 4.18 26.00 -7.50
N ASN A 57 3.57 26.99 -8.16
CA ASN A 57 3.58 28.39 -7.68
C ASN A 57 2.81 28.59 -6.37
N LEU A 58 1.90 27.67 -6.01
CA LEU A 58 1.26 27.62 -4.69
C LEU A 58 2.10 26.90 -3.64
N MET A 59 3.22 26.29 -4.02
CA MET A 59 4.10 25.51 -3.14
C MET A 59 3.33 24.40 -2.40
N ILE A 60 2.57 23.62 -3.16
CA ILE A 60 1.89 22.40 -2.70
C ILE A 60 2.11 21.30 -3.74
N SER A 61 1.98 20.04 -3.33
CA SER A 61 2.00 18.93 -4.29
C SER A 61 0.62 18.73 -4.92
N MET A 62 0.55 17.93 -5.99
CA MET A 62 -0.74 17.55 -6.59
C MET A 62 -1.58 16.74 -5.59
N GLU A 63 -0.93 15.85 -4.83
CA GLU A 63 -1.58 15.02 -3.81
C GLU A 63 -2.18 15.88 -2.68
N GLU A 64 -1.44 16.88 -2.20
CA GLU A 64 -1.94 17.83 -1.21
C GLU A 64 -3.11 18.67 -1.76
N PHE A 65 -3.03 19.10 -3.03
CA PHE A 65 -4.13 19.79 -3.68
C PHE A 65 -5.40 18.94 -3.73
N GLN A 66 -5.30 17.67 -4.13
CA GLN A 66 -6.43 16.74 -4.15
C GLN A 66 -7.01 16.53 -2.75
N TRP A 67 -6.15 16.41 -1.73
CA TRP A 67 -6.56 16.31 -0.34
C TRP A 67 -7.37 17.54 0.11
N ILE A 68 -6.88 18.76 -0.17
CA ILE A 68 -7.59 20.00 0.15
C ILE A 68 -8.90 20.12 -0.64
N MET A 69 -8.89 19.72 -1.91
CA MET A 69 -10.06 19.76 -2.77
C MET A 69 -11.18 18.86 -2.26
N ASN A 70 -10.82 17.71 -1.68
CA ASN A 70 -11.76 16.77 -1.09
C ASN A 70 -11.96 17.06 0.42
N ASP A 71 -11.88 18.34 0.82
CA ASP A 71 -12.09 18.83 2.18
C ASP A 71 -11.31 18.08 3.27
N TYR A 72 -10.04 17.76 2.97
CA TYR A 72 -9.14 17.03 3.85
C TYR A 72 -9.64 15.62 4.21
N GLU A 73 -10.37 15.01 3.29
CA GLU A 73 -10.77 13.60 3.35
C GLU A 73 -10.15 12.80 2.19
N PRO A 74 -10.02 11.47 2.31
CA PRO A 74 -9.64 10.64 1.17
C PRO A 74 -10.71 10.69 0.09
N GLU A 75 -10.29 10.90 -1.17
CA GLU A 75 -11.17 10.78 -2.34
C GLU A 75 -11.99 9.48 -2.27
N SER A 76 -13.27 9.51 -2.65
CA SER A 76 -14.20 8.38 -2.45
C SER A 76 -13.66 7.04 -2.97
N LYS A 77 -13.00 7.01 -4.14
CA LYS A 77 -12.35 5.80 -4.69
C LYS A 77 -11.21 5.27 -3.80
N TYR A 78 -10.42 6.17 -3.23
CA TYR A 78 -9.32 5.83 -2.32
C TYR A 78 -9.80 5.55 -0.90
N TYR A 79 -10.91 6.17 -0.48
CA TYR A 79 -11.53 5.95 0.82
C TYR A 79 -11.91 4.49 1.02
N TYR A 80 -12.48 3.82 0.01
CA TYR A 80 -12.83 2.40 0.14
C TYR A 80 -11.60 1.50 0.23
N ASN A 81 -10.56 1.76 -0.57
CA ASN A 81 -9.31 0.99 -0.46
C ASN A 81 -8.67 1.18 0.92
N TYR A 82 -8.57 2.45 1.37
CA TYR A 82 -8.05 2.78 2.70
C TYR A 82 -8.88 2.14 3.81
N LYS A 83 -10.21 2.25 3.74
CA LYS A 83 -11.13 1.68 4.74
C LYS A 83 -11.02 0.17 4.78
N LEU A 84 -11.07 -0.52 3.64
CA LEU A 84 -10.96 -1.99 3.59
C LEU A 84 -9.60 -2.47 4.10
N SER A 85 -8.50 -1.83 3.68
CA SER A 85 -7.17 -2.15 4.20
C SER A 85 -7.07 -1.89 5.71
N LYS A 86 -7.66 -0.81 6.22
CA LYS A 86 -7.68 -0.52 7.66
C LYS A 86 -8.48 -1.56 8.43
N LEU A 87 -9.65 -1.96 7.94
CA LEU A 87 -10.50 -2.97 8.57
C LEU A 87 -9.80 -4.33 8.61
N TRP A 88 -9.16 -4.72 7.50
CA TRP A 88 -8.35 -5.94 7.40
C TRP A 88 -7.21 -5.95 8.41
N ASN A 89 -6.36 -4.91 8.39
CA ASN A 89 -5.19 -4.82 9.27
C ASN A 89 -5.55 -4.68 10.76
N SER A 90 -6.79 -4.33 11.08
CA SER A 90 -7.26 -4.12 12.46
C SER A 90 -8.09 -5.27 13.01
N ASN A 91 -8.13 -6.45 12.36
CA ASN A 91 -8.88 -7.56 12.93
C ASN A 91 -10.42 -7.40 12.79
N LYS A 92 -10.92 -6.43 12.02
CA LYS A 92 -12.36 -6.05 12.02
C LYS A 92 -13.14 -6.81 10.94
N THR A 93 -13.21 -8.13 11.11
CA THR A 93 -13.72 -9.12 10.16
C THR A 93 -15.15 -8.84 9.68
N GLU A 94 -16.10 -8.65 10.59
CA GLU A 94 -17.52 -8.38 10.23
C GLU A 94 -17.68 -7.07 9.44
N ALA A 95 -17.04 -6.00 9.90
CA ALA A 95 -17.10 -4.70 9.22
C ALA A 95 -16.43 -4.73 7.84
N PHE A 96 -15.39 -5.55 7.66
CA PHE A 96 -14.76 -5.80 6.36
C PHE A 96 -15.73 -6.51 5.41
N LYS A 97 -16.37 -7.59 5.87
CA LYS A 97 -17.37 -8.37 5.12
C LYS A 97 -18.56 -7.52 4.68
N ASP A 98 -19.12 -6.72 5.58
CA ASP A 98 -20.21 -5.80 5.26
C ASP A 98 -19.82 -4.74 4.23
N SER A 99 -18.56 -4.27 4.28
CA SER A 99 -18.04 -3.31 3.31
C SER A 99 -17.91 -3.93 1.91
N ILE A 100 -17.51 -5.21 1.81
CA ILE A 100 -17.47 -5.95 0.55
C ILE A 100 -18.88 -6.11 -0.03
N LYS A 101 -19.85 -6.57 0.78
CA LYS A 101 -21.25 -6.73 0.33
C LYS A 101 -21.84 -5.44 -0.23
N LYS A 102 -21.56 -4.30 0.41
CA LYS A 102 -22.00 -2.97 -0.07
C LYS A 102 -21.40 -2.61 -1.43
N LEU A 103 -20.16 -3.00 -1.69
CA LEU A 103 -19.50 -2.78 -2.99
C LEU A 103 -20.06 -3.70 -4.09
N GLU A 104 -20.62 -4.86 -3.74
CA GLU A 104 -21.27 -5.74 -4.72
C GLU A 104 -22.63 -5.20 -5.16
N THR A 105 -23.42 -4.66 -4.23
CA THR A 105 -24.78 -4.16 -4.52
C THR A 105 -24.76 -2.76 -5.13
N ASN A 106 -23.77 -1.95 -4.79
CA ASN A 106 -23.51 -0.67 -5.42
C ASN A 106 -22.02 -0.60 -5.75
N PRO A 107 -21.60 -1.05 -6.95
CA PRO A 107 -20.23 -0.93 -7.39
C PRO A 107 -19.91 0.56 -7.52
N MET A 108 -19.42 1.12 -6.42
CA MET A 108 -18.69 2.37 -6.41
C MET A 108 -17.48 2.20 -7.32
N SER A 109 -16.76 3.28 -7.62
CA SER A 109 -15.66 3.33 -8.60
C SER A 109 -14.42 2.46 -8.29
N ILE A 110 -14.57 1.37 -7.54
CA ILE A 110 -13.58 0.32 -7.34
C ILE A 110 -13.39 -0.50 -8.62
N GLU A 111 -12.14 -0.82 -8.92
CA GLU A 111 -11.81 -1.69 -10.04
C GLU A 111 -12.21 -3.14 -9.74
N ARG A 112 -12.70 -3.86 -10.77
CA ARG A 112 -13.14 -5.26 -10.65
C ARG A 112 -12.10 -6.19 -10.03
N VAL A 113 -10.83 -5.96 -10.35
CA VAL A 113 -9.69 -6.74 -9.82
C VAL A 113 -9.47 -6.52 -8.32
N LYS A 114 -9.68 -5.31 -7.83
CA LYS A 114 -9.58 -4.99 -6.40
C LYS A 114 -10.73 -5.62 -5.62
N LEU A 115 -11.94 -5.56 -6.17
CA LEU A 115 -13.09 -6.25 -5.58
C LEU A 115 -12.86 -7.78 -5.53
N ALA A 116 -12.29 -8.38 -6.58
CA ALA A 116 -11.92 -9.80 -6.59
C ALA A 116 -10.94 -10.16 -5.47
N SER A 117 -9.87 -9.35 -5.34
CA SER A 117 -8.88 -9.47 -4.28
C SER A 117 -9.51 -9.45 -2.88
N TYR A 118 -10.40 -8.49 -2.59
CA TYR A 118 -11.05 -8.40 -1.28
C TYR A 118 -11.95 -9.61 -0.98
N LYS A 119 -12.68 -10.13 -1.98
CA LYS A 119 -13.48 -11.36 -1.80
C LYS A 119 -12.61 -12.57 -1.49
N LEU A 120 -11.49 -12.71 -2.19
CA LEU A 120 -10.54 -13.82 -1.96
C LEU A 120 -9.92 -13.74 -0.57
N LEU A 121 -9.55 -12.53 -0.12
CA LEU A 121 -9.05 -12.31 1.24
C LEU A 121 -10.10 -12.66 2.30
N ASN A 122 -11.36 -12.28 2.09
CA ASN A 122 -12.45 -12.67 2.98
C ASN A 122 -12.60 -14.20 3.05
N SER A 123 -12.64 -14.89 1.90
CA SER A 123 -12.74 -16.36 1.89
C SER A 123 -11.51 -17.04 2.51
N TYR A 124 -10.31 -16.48 2.32
CA TYR A 124 -9.09 -16.98 2.97
C TYR A 124 -9.18 -16.90 4.50
N GLN A 125 -9.66 -15.78 5.03
CA GLN A 125 -9.80 -15.58 6.48
C GLN A 125 -10.82 -16.52 7.11
N GLU A 126 -11.94 -16.78 6.42
CA GLU A 126 -13.01 -17.66 6.89
C GLU A 126 -12.71 -19.16 6.65
N ASN A 127 -11.54 -19.49 6.10
CA ASN A 127 -11.19 -20.84 5.63
C ASN A 127 -12.23 -21.42 4.65
N GLU A 128 -12.85 -20.55 3.85
CA GLU A 128 -13.81 -20.94 2.81
C GLU A 128 -13.09 -21.41 1.54
N LYS A 129 -13.79 -22.21 0.73
CA LYS A 129 -13.29 -22.61 -0.58
C LYS A 129 -13.05 -21.37 -1.45
N THR A 130 -11.84 -21.27 -2.01
CA THR A 130 -11.46 -20.20 -2.91
C THR A 130 -12.36 -20.15 -4.15
N ASN A 131 -12.87 -18.96 -4.48
CA ASN A 131 -13.63 -18.75 -5.71
C ASN A 131 -12.67 -18.65 -6.91
N GLU A 132 -12.64 -19.69 -7.74
CA GLU A 132 -11.74 -19.78 -8.90
C GLU A 132 -11.96 -18.64 -9.93
N LYS A 133 -13.19 -18.14 -10.09
CA LYS A 133 -13.46 -17.03 -11.00
C LYS A 133 -12.79 -15.74 -10.51
N GLU A 134 -12.88 -15.47 -9.21
CA GLU A 134 -12.22 -14.31 -8.60
C GLU A 134 -10.70 -14.47 -8.65
N LEU A 135 -10.19 -15.67 -8.34
CA LEU A 135 -8.75 -15.97 -8.39
C LEU A 135 -8.17 -15.75 -9.79
N ASN A 136 -8.87 -16.22 -10.84
CA ASN A 136 -8.43 -16.04 -12.22
C ASN A 136 -8.38 -14.56 -12.62
N ILE A 137 -9.26 -13.70 -12.10
CA ILE A 137 -9.21 -12.26 -12.35
C ILE A 137 -7.90 -11.67 -11.79
N VAL A 138 -7.52 -12.06 -10.57
CA VAL A 138 -6.28 -11.59 -9.91
C VAL A 138 -5.03 -12.17 -10.59
N ILE A 139 -5.04 -13.44 -10.96
CA ILE A 139 -3.92 -14.06 -11.69
C ILE A 139 -3.73 -13.40 -13.05
N ASN A 140 -4.81 -13.20 -13.81
CA ASN A 140 -4.74 -12.57 -15.14
C ASN A 140 -4.22 -11.13 -15.07
N TYR A 141 -4.51 -10.40 -13.99
CA TYR A 141 -3.91 -9.08 -13.77
C TYR A 141 -2.38 -9.17 -13.79
N PHE A 142 -1.79 -10.04 -12.94
CA PHE A 142 -0.34 -10.16 -12.84
C PHE A 142 0.30 -10.76 -14.09
N SER A 143 -0.34 -11.75 -14.72
CA SER A 143 0.17 -12.41 -15.93
C SER A 143 0.23 -11.46 -17.14
N ASN A 144 -0.58 -10.41 -17.16
CA ASN A 144 -0.61 -9.43 -18.24
C ASN A 144 0.27 -8.19 -18.00
N LEU A 145 0.96 -8.10 -16.85
CA LEU A 145 1.86 -6.98 -16.57
C LEU A 145 3.12 -7.08 -17.45
N SER A 146 3.32 -6.07 -18.30
CA SER A 146 4.59 -5.88 -19.03
C SER A 146 5.64 -5.13 -18.20
N SER A 147 5.21 -4.35 -17.22
CA SER A 147 6.07 -3.65 -16.27
C SER A 147 5.35 -3.45 -14.95
N TRP A 148 6.11 -3.36 -13.86
CA TRP A 148 5.59 -3.19 -12.51
C TRP A 148 5.77 -1.76 -12.03
N THR A 149 4.68 -1.19 -11.51
CA THR A 149 4.64 0.05 -10.75
C THR A 149 4.57 -0.23 -9.25
N LEU A 150 4.79 0.77 -8.38
CA LEU A 150 4.63 0.58 -6.94
C LEU A 150 3.19 0.20 -6.53
N GLU A 151 2.18 0.59 -7.31
CA GLU A 151 0.80 0.16 -7.05
C GLU A 151 0.62 -1.34 -7.32
N ASP A 152 1.31 -1.89 -8.34
CA ASP A 152 1.34 -3.33 -8.60
C ASP A 152 2.03 -4.10 -7.47
N ILE A 153 3.13 -3.55 -6.93
CA ILE A 153 3.86 -4.14 -5.80
C ILE A 153 2.96 -4.16 -4.55
N LYS A 154 2.26 -3.06 -4.24
CA LYS A 154 1.28 -3.00 -3.14
C LYS A 154 0.14 -3.99 -3.35
N PHE A 155 -0.38 -4.07 -4.58
CA PHE A 155 -1.44 -5.02 -4.91
C PHE A 155 -0.97 -6.46 -4.73
N PHE A 156 0.26 -6.79 -5.13
CA PHE A 156 0.83 -8.12 -4.90
C PHE A 156 1.04 -8.43 -3.41
N ALA A 157 1.57 -7.49 -2.64
CA ALA A 157 1.76 -7.66 -1.19
C ALA A 157 0.43 -8.00 -0.48
N ASN A 158 -0.69 -7.42 -0.94
CA ASN A 158 -2.02 -7.71 -0.41
C ASN A 158 -2.57 -9.08 -0.82
N ASN A 159 -2.04 -9.71 -1.89
CA ASN A 159 -2.60 -10.91 -2.49
C ASN A 159 -1.67 -12.13 -2.41
N CYS A 160 -0.49 -12.03 -1.82
CA CYS A 160 0.47 -13.14 -1.83
C CYS A 160 -0.06 -14.42 -1.16
N TYR A 161 -0.89 -14.34 -0.13
CA TYR A 161 -1.44 -15.50 0.59
C TYR A 161 -2.53 -16.25 -0.19
N ILE A 162 -3.17 -15.62 -1.19
CA ILE A 162 -4.25 -16.22 -1.98
C ILE A 162 -3.76 -16.81 -3.30
N LEU A 163 -2.53 -16.48 -3.71
CA LEU A 163 -1.95 -16.94 -4.97
C LEU A 163 -1.38 -18.35 -4.80
N PRO A 164 -1.38 -19.18 -5.87
CA PRO A 164 -0.64 -20.44 -5.88
C PRO A 164 0.83 -20.20 -5.51
N TYR A 165 1.37 -21.01 -4.59
CA TYR A 165 2.70 -20.77 -4.00
C TYR A 165 3.81 -20.58 -5.05
N ASN A 166 3.90 -21.47 -6.04
CA ASN A 166 4.89 -21.36 -7.11
C ASN A 166 4.74 -20.07 -7.94
N LEU A 167 3.50 -19.63 -8.18
CA LEU A 167 3.23 -18.38 -8.87
C LEU A 167 3.68 -17.18 -8.01
N MET A 168 3.37 -17.18 -6.71
CA MET A 168 3.84 -16.16 -5.77
C MET A 168 5.37 -16.02 -5.81
N ILE A 169 6.12 -17.12 -5.77
CA ILE A 169 7.59 -17.09 -5.85
C ILE A 169 8.07 -16.47 -7.17
N ASN A 170 7.46 -16.82 -8.29
CA ASN A 170 7.84 -16.26 -9.59
C ASN A 170 7.53 -14.76 -9.67
N LEU A 171 6.34 -14.34 -9.23
CA LEU A 171 5.95 -12.92 -9.19
C LEU A 171 6.85 -12.12 -8.24
N LEU A 172 7.29 -12.69 -7.12
CA LEU A 172 8.25 -12.05 -6.22
C LEU A 172 9.60 -11.79 -6.91
N LYS A 173 10.12 -12.76 -7.66
CA LYS A 173 11.36 -12.56 -8.42
C LYS A 173 11.21 -11.48 -9.48
N GLU A 174 10.09 -11.45 -10.21
CA GLU A 174 9.82 -10.44 -11.24
C GLU A 174 9.66 -9.03 -10.64
N SER A 175 8.89 -8.91 -9.56
CA SER A 175 8.64 -7.64 -8.88
C SER A 175 9.91 -7.04 -8.27
N LEU A 176 10.84 -7.84 -7.77
CA LEU A 176 12.12 -7.34 -7.25
C LEU A 176 13.05 -6.77 -8.33
N LYS A 177 12.86 -7.13 -9.62
CA LYS A 177 13.65 -6.54 -10.72
C LYS A 177 13.43 -5.04 -10.89
N VAL A 178 12.27 -4.51 -10.45
CA VAL A 178 11.98 -3.07 -10.54
C VAL A 178 12.46 -2.26 -9.35
N LEU A 179 13.00 -2.89 -8.29
CA LEU A 179 13.43 -2.22 -7.07
C LEU A 179 14.38 -1.06 -7.34
N ASN A 180 15.40 -1.27 -8.19
CA ASN A 180 16.37 -0.23 -8.54
C ASN A 180 15.74 0.98 -9.27
N LYS A 181 14.64 0.78 -10.01
CA LYS A 181 13.92 1.89 -10.69
C LYS A 181 13.26 2.84 -9.68
N TYR A 182 12.94 2.35 -8.50
CA TYR A 182 12.26 3.09 -7.43
C TYR A 182 13.18 3.47 -6.27
N LYS A 183 14.51 3.30 -6.39
CA LYS A 183 15.48 3.55 -5.31
C LYS A 183 15.35 4.92 -4.64
N TYR A 184 15.03 5.96 -5.42
CA TYR A 184 14.89 7.33 -4.91
C TYR A 184 13.45 7.81 -4.83
N TYR A 185 12.48 6.91 -5.08
CA TYR A 185 11.07 7.24 -4.95
C TYR A 185 10.67 7.19 -3.47
N PRO A 186 10.01 8.23 -2.92
CA PRO A 186 9.68 8.28 -1.50
C PRO A 186 8.91 7.04 -1.01
N ASN A 187 9.35 6.45 0.10
CA ASN A 187 8.76 5.28 0.74
C ASN A 187 8.73 3.99 -0.11
N SER A 188 9.45 3.90 -1.23
CA SER A 188 9.51 2.68 -2.04
C SER A 188 10.07 1.49 -1.25
N ASP A 189 11.11 1.68 -0.45
CA ASP A 189 11.70 0.64 0.39
C ASP A 189 10.69 0.02 1.36
N LYS A 190 9.77 0.82 1.91
CA LYS A 190 8.68 0.33 2.79
C LYS A 190 7.69 -0.54 2.04
N VAL A 191 7.43 -0.23 0.76
CA VAL A 191 6.54 -1.04 -0.10
C VAL A 191 7.20 -2.40 -0.39
N PHE A 192 8.48 -2.41 -0.75
CA PHE A 192 9.21 -3.66 -1.01
C PHE A 192 9.43 -4.49 0.27
N ALA A 193 9.69 -3.84 1.41
CA ALA A 193 9.83 -4.52 2.70
C ALA A 193 8.52 -5.18 3.13
N THR A 194 7.38 -4.50 2.98
CA THR A 194 6.05 -5.08 3.20
C THR A 194 5.82 -6.31 2.32
N LEU A 195 6.12 -6.21 1.02
CA LEU A 195 5.98 -7.34 0.10
C LEU A 195 6.84 -8.53 0.54
N LEU A 196 8.13 -8.29 0.82
CA LEU A 196 9.06 -9.33 1.25
C LEU A 196 8.59 -10.02 2.52
N ILE A 197 8.17 -9.26 3.54
CA ILE A 197 7.66 -9.81 4.81
C ILE A 197 6.47 -10.74 4.55
N ASN A 198 5.45 -10.27 3.84
CA ASN A 198 4.26 -11.08 3.60
C ASN A 198 4.57 -12.38 2.83
N CYS A 199 5.45 -12.30 1.82
CA CYS A 199 5.90 -13.48 1.08
C CYS A 199 6.76 -14.43 1.94
N ILE A 200 7.66 -13.90 2.78
CA ILE A 200 8.51 -14.71 3.67
C ILE A 200 7.65 -15.43 4.70
N GLU A 201 6.66 -14.75 5.31
CA GLU A 201 5.70 -15.39 6.20
C GLU A 201 4.95 -16.52 5.50
N ARG A 202 4.53 -16.31 4.25
CA ARG A 202 3.91 -17.38 3.46
C ARG A 202 4.87 -18.55 3.24
N MET A 203 6.13 -18.30 2.88
CA MET A 203 7.14 -19.36 2.71
C MET A 203 7.36 -20.15 4.01
N ILE A 204 7.40 -19.47 5.17
CA ILE A 204 7.52 -20.11 6.48
C ILE A 204 6.31 -21.01 6.76
N SER A 205 5.09 -20.56 6.44
CA SER A 205 3.87 -21.35 6.62
C SER A 205 3.87 -22.63 5.75
N GLU A 206 4.46 -22.56 4.55
CA GLU A 206 4.67 -23.70 3.65
C GLU A 206 5.90 -24.54 4.03
N LYS A 207 6.59 -24.21 5.14
CA LYS A 207 7.83 -24.84 5.62
C LYS A 207 9.01 -24.76 4.64
N ASP A 208 8.98 -23.81 3.70
CA ASP A 208 10.07 -23.56 2.76
C ASP A 208 11.11 -22.60 3.35
N PHE A 209 11.75 -23.05 4.42
CA PHE A 209 12.71 -22.26 5.19
C PHE A 209 13.94 -21.84 4.37
N LYS A 210 14.31 -22.63 3.35
CA LYS A 210 15.45 -22.34 2.47
C LYS A 210 15.18 -21.12 1.60
N ILE A 211 14.02 -21.08 0.93
CA ILE A 211 13.64 -19.91 0.12
C ILE A 211 13.37 -18.70 1.02
N ALA A 212 12.70 -18.90 2.17
CA ALA A 212 12.46 -17.83 3.15
C ALA A 212 13.77 -17.13 3.57
N ASN A 213 14.80 -17.90 3.97
CA ASN A 213 16.12 -17.35 4.35
C ASN A 213 16.79 -16.57 3.21
N THR A 214 16.60 -17.00 1.96
CA THR A 214 17.13 -16.26 0.81
C THR A 214 16.51 -14.85 0.73
N PHE A 215 15.19 -14.74 0.89
CA PHE A 215 14.47 -13.46 0.83
C PHE A 215 14.65 -12.58 2.07
N ILE A 216 14.87 -13.17 3.25
CA ILE A 216 15.32 -12.43 4.44
C ILE A 216 16.65 -11.70 4.16
N GLY A 217 17.58 -12.33 3.44
CA GLY A 217 18.83 -11.68 3.02
C GLY A 217 18.60 -10.44 2.16
N PHE A 218 17.55 -10.40 1.34
CA PHE A 218 17.15 -9.20 0.59
C PHE A 218 16.47 -8.17 1.50
N LEU A 219 15.59 -8.58 2.41
CA LEU A 219 14.93 -7.70 3.37
C LEU A 219 15.95 -6.94 4.22
N ASN A 220 16.97 -7.64 4.75
CA ASN A 220 18.05 -7.02 5.52
C ASN A 220 18.84 -5.97 4.74
N LYS A 221 18.97 -6.11 3.42
CA LYS A 221 19.70 -5.14 2.57
C LYS A 221 18.91 -3.86 2.35
N ILE A 222 17.58 -3.89 2.45
CA ILE A 222 16.74 -2.71 2.25
C ILE A 222 16.29 -2.08 3.57
N ALA A 223 16.19 -2.87 4.64
CA ALA A 223 15.78 -2.42 5.97
C ALA A 223 16.99 -2.06 6.84
N PHE A 224 17.86 -1.15 6.38
CA PHE A 224 19.08 -0.76 7.09
C PHE A 224 19.04 0.66 7.67
N ASP A 225 18.21 1.56 7.11
CA ASP A 225 18.10 2.93 7.58
C ASP A 225 17.28 3.03 8.88
N ILE A 226 17.54 4.05 9.69
CA ILE A 226 16.82 4.27 10.95
C ILE A 226 15.30 4.38 10.77
N THR A 227 14.85 4.89 9.62
CA THR A 227 13.42 4.97 9.26
C THR A 227 12.78 3.61 8.96
N MET A 228 13.60 2.55 8.87
CA MET A 228 13.21 1.17 8.58
C MET A 228 13.33 0.23 9.78
N ASN A 229 13.63 0.73 10.99
CA ASN A 229 13.85 -0.09 12.19
C ASN A 229 12.70 -1.09 12.49
N GLY A 230 11.44 -0.71 12.22
CA GLY A 230 10.31 -1.63 12.37
C GLY A 230 10.39 -2.83 11.42
N PHE A 231 10.76 -2.60 10.15
CA PHE A 231 10.99 -3.67 9.18
C PHE A 231 12.21 -4.51 9.52
N TYR A 232 13.26 -3.89 10.07
CA TYR A 232 14.44 -4.60 10.54
C TYR A 232 14.11 -5.53 11.71
N LEU A 233 13.33 -5.06 12.69
CA LEU A 233 12.86 -5.88 13.81
C LEU A 233 12.03 -7.07 13.32
N LEU A 234 11.12 -6.85 12.36
CA LEU A 234 10.35 -7.92 11.72
C LEU A 234 11.26 -8.92 10.99
N SER A 235 12.30 -8.46 10.28
CA SER A 235 13.29 -9.34 9.67
C SER A 235 13.97 -10.24 10.71
N LYS A 236 14.36 -9.67 11.86
CA LYS A 236 14.97 -10.43 12.98
C LYS A 236 14.00 -11.40 13.63
N TYR A 237 12.73 -11.04 13.72
CA TYR A 237 11.67 -11.96 14.15
C TYR A 237 11.56 -13.15 13.21
N LEU A 238 11.50 -12.92 11.89
CA LEU A 238 11.40 -13.99 10.90
C LEU A 238 12.63 -14.91 10.91
N GLU A 239 13.84 -14.35 11.04
CA GLU A 239 15.08 -15.13 11.24
C GLU A 239 14.98 -16.03 12.49
N ALA A 240 14.62 -15.45 13.64
CA ALA A 240 14.51 -16.18 14.90
C ALA A 240 13.44 -17.28 14.84
N LYS A 241 12.30 -16.99 14.18
CA LYS A 241 11.21 -17.94 13.94
C LYS A 241 11.67 -19.13 13.09
N ILE A 242 12.43 -18.89 12.01
CA ILE A 242 12.98 -19.98 11.19
C ILE A 242 13.95 -20.85 12.00
N ILE A 243 14.84 -20.22 12.78
CA ILE A 243 15.80 -20.94 13.63
C ILE A 243 15.05 -21.82 14.63
N TYR A 244 14.04 -21.27 15.31
CA TYR A 244 13.20 -21.99 16.27
C TYR A 244 12.47 -23.19 15.65
N LEU A 245 11.93 -23.03 14.44
CA LEU A 245 11.11 -24.03 13.77
C LEU A 245 11.91 -25.12 13.04
N SER A 246 13.16 -24.85 12.64
CA SER A 246 13.86 -25.73 11.67
C SER A 246 15.35 -25.98 11.93
N VAL A 247 16.01 -25.22 12.80
CA VAL A 247 17.46 -25.31 12.98
C VAL A 247 17.82 -25.69 14.42
N ASP A 248 17.55 -24.80 15.38
CA ASP A 248 17.86 -24.98 16.79
C ASP A 248 16.77 -24.30 17.64
N LYS A 249 15.97 -25.14 18.32
CA LYS A 249 14.84 -24.66 19.13
C LYS A 249 15.31 -23.79 20.30
N ILE A 250 16.46 -24.06 20.90
CA ILE A 250 16.98 -23.31 22.04
C ILE A 250 17.53 -21.96 21.58
N GLU A 251 18.38 -21.96 20.54
CA GLU A 251 18.91 -20.71 19.98
C GLU A 251 17.78 -19.81 19.47
N GLY A 252 16.83 -20.38 18.72
CA GLY A 252 15.67 -19.68 18.20
C GLY A 252 14.83 -19.07 19.31
N LYS A 253 14.53 -19.83 20.37
CA LYS A 253 13.80 -19.34 21.55
C LYS A 253 14.51 -18.17 22.22
N ASN A 254 15.83 -18.26 22.40
CA ASN A 254 16.61 -17.18 23.02
C ASN A 254 16.57 -15.90 22.18
N LYS A 255 16.61 -16.00 20.84
CA LYS A 255 16.45 -14.83 19.96
C LYS A 255 15.04 -14.27 20.01
N LEU A 256 14.01 -15.13 20.00
CA LEU A 256 12.61 -14.71 20.10
C LEU A 256 12.35 -13.96 21.41
N LEU A 257 12.90 -14.39 22.54
CA LEU A 257 12.75 -13.69 23.82
C LEU A 257 13.39 -12.30 23.82
N LYS A 258 14.56 -12.12 23.19
CA LYS A 258 15.18 -10.79 23.03
C LYS A 258 14.31 -9.86 22.18
N ILE A 259 13.70 -10.41 21.12
CA ILE A 259 12.82 -9.64 20.25
C ILE A 259 11.53 -9.27 20.98
N LEU A 260 10.98 -10.19 21.79
CA LEU A 260 9.80 -9.93 22.63
C LEU A 260 10.03 -8.74 23.57
N GLU A 261 11.18 -8.69 24.24
CA GLU A 261 11.55 -7.56 25.12
C GLU A 261 11.57 -6.23 24.35
N ILE A 262 12.19 -6.20 23.17
CA ILE A 262 12.25 -5.01 22.31
C ILE A 262 10.84 -4.62 21.83
N SER A 263 10.04 -5.58 21.39
CA SER A 263 8.66 -5.35 20.93
C SER A 263 7.77 -4.79 22.04
N GLN A 264 7.90 -5.31 23.27
CA GLN A 264 7.19 -4.78 24.43
C GLN A 264 7.63 -3.34 24.76
N PHE A 265 8.93 -3.06 24.72
CA PHE A 265 9.46 -1.71 24.91
C PHE A 265 8.91 -0.72 23.87
N LEU A 266 8.82 -1.14 22.61
CA LEU A 266 8.27 -0.35 21.51
C LEU A 266 6.73 -0.31 21.47
N ARG A 267 6.05 -1.02 22.38
CA ARG A 267 4.58 -1.20 22.41
C ARG A 267 4.01 -1.82 21.12
N ASP A 268 4.78 -2.69 20.47
CA ASP A 268 4.30 -3.50 19.36
C ASP A 268 3.59 -4.75 19.91
N GLY A 269 2.26 -4.62 20.06
CA GLY A 269 1.42 -5.71 20.56
C GLY A 269 1.33 -6.90 19.60
N LYS A 270 1.47 -6.69 18.28
CA LYS A 270 1.28 -7.75 17.28
C LYS A 270 2.42 -8.77 17.36
N ILE A 271 3.67 -8.30 17.22
CA ILE A 271 4.85 -9.19 17.28
C ILE A 271 4.92 -9.87 18.65
N SER A 272 4.63 -9.14 19.73
CA SER A 272 4.67 -9.68 21.09
C SER A 272 3.70 -10.87 21.25
N SER A 273 2.44 -10.69 20.83
CA SER A 273 1.45 -11.77 20.89
C SER A 273 1.80 -12.96 19.99
N GLU A 274 2.35 -12.72 18.79
CA GLU A 274 2.77 -13.81 17.89
C GLU A 274 3.93 -14.63 18.47
N ILE A 275 4.90 -13.98 19.14
CA ILE A 275 6.00 -14.69 19.81
C ILE A 275 5.49 -15.52 20.98
N GLU A 276 4.63 -14.95 21.82
CA GLU A 276 4.04 -15.65 22.96
C GLU A 276 3.26 -16.90 22.53
N GLN A 277 2.44 -16.78 21.48
CA GLN A 277 1.71 -17.92 20.91
C GLN A 277 2.66 -18.99 20.34
N LEU A 278 3.73 -18.57 19.65
CA LEU A 278 4.71 -19.50 19.08
C LEU A 278 5.48 -20.28 20.14
N LEU A 279 5.80 -19.65 21.27
CA LEU A 279 6.55 -20.27 22.38
C LEU A 279 5.69 -21.19 23.26
N GLN A 280 4.36 -21.13 23.12
CA GLN A 280 3.42 -22.05 23.78
C GLN A 280 3.28 -23.40 23.04
N GLN A 281 3.82 -23.52 21.81
CA GLN A 281 3.83 -24.72 20.98
C GLN A 281 5.13 -25.55 21.14
#